data_AF-A0A2D8MCN1-F1
#
_entry.id   AF-A0A2D8MCN1-F1
#
_cell.length_a   1.000
_cell.length_b   1.000
_cell.length_c   1.000
_cell.angle_alpha   90.00
_cell.angle_beta   90.00
_cell.angle_gamma   90.00
#
_symmetry.space_group_name_H-M   'P 1'
#
loop_
_entity.id
_entity.type
_entity.pdbx_description
1 polymer ?
#
loop_
_entity_poly.entity_id
_entity_poly.type
_entity_poly.pdbx_seq_one_letter_code
_entity_poly.pdbx_strand_id
1 'polypeptide(L)'
;MAVRSHFDNPARREGWSVHVEAWQRSGLSQRKYCRAHKLTVKTFARWIGVLTDARMAKIRVERAAAERRAKRSRKGGKLTTDRRNKVVQAYWAMHVEALEWSGMTVREYAAALSISRHSLARWRDLLAERDAPVDWRARLHPSARPQISSAASCATSSGSGTGMSVGGLTGAPDHRAGAQVRRSFTTEERREIVREAEAPGVTAARVCRRHGIATSMLFRWRAQLASDGTEQARFVTVRVQGELQC
;
A
#
# COMPACT_ATOMS: atom_id res chain seq x y z
N MET A 1 28.28 39.73 19.09
CA MET A 1 27.31 40.09 18.03
C MET A 1 27.98 39.90 16.68
N ALA A 2 27.54 38.94 15.87
CA ALA A 2 28.14 38.74 14.54
C ALA A 2 27.75 39.93 13.63
N VAL A 3 28.72 40.74 13.24
CA VAL A 3 28.52 41.78 12.22
C VAL A 3 28.07 41.07 10.95
N ARG A 4 26.84 41.33 10.50
CA ARG A 4 26.33 40.77 9.23
C ARG A 4 27.29 41.23 8.14
N SER A 5 27.98 40.29 7.50
CA SER A 5 28.93 40.62 6.46
C SER A 5 28.17 41.31 5.33
N HIS A 6 28.79 42.29 4.68
CA HIS A 6 28.21 42.97 3.50
C HIS A 6 27.72 41.98 2.42
N PHE A 7 28.26 40.76 2.41
CA PHE A 7 27.93 39.67 1.50
C PHE A 7 26.71 38.81 1.93
N ASP A 8 26.23 38.95 3.16
CA ASP A 8 25.09 38.17 3.70
C ASP A 8 23.73 38.80 3.40
N ASN A 9 23.69 39.95 2.71
CA ASN A 9 22.44 40.61 2.35
C ASN A 9 21.78 39.89 1.15
N PRO A 10 20.57 39.30 1.32
CA PRO A 10 19.91 38.50 0.28
C PRO A 10 19.58 39.31 -0.98
N ALA A 11 19.08 40.54 -0.84
CA ALA A 11 18.73 41.38 -1.99
C ALA A 11 19.97 41.73 -2.84
N ARG A 12 21.11 41.98 -2.19
CA ARG A 12 22.38 42.20 -2.91
C ARG A 12 22.84 40.93 -3.60
N ARG A 13 22.74 39.78 -2.93
CA ARG A 13 23.14 38.48 -3.48
C ARG A 13 22.34 38.14 -4.74
N GLU A 14 21.03 38.37 -4.73
CA GLU A 14 20.16 38.19 -5.88
C GLU A 14 20.55 39.12 -7.03
N GLY A 15 20.73 40.42 -6.77
CA GLY A 15 21.17 41.38 -7.78
C GLY A 15 22.52 41.03 -8.42
N TRP A 16 23.51 40.59 -7.62
CA TRP A 16 24.79 40.14 -8.16
C TRP A 16 24.70 38.80 -8.90
N SER A 17 23.78 37.90 -8.51
CA SER A 17 23.56 36.64 -9.21
C SER A 17 23.06 36.87 -10.64
N VAL A 18 22.15 37.83 -10.84
CA VAL A 18 21.66 38.25 -12.17
C VAL A 18 22.81 38.79 -13.01
N HIS A 19 23.69 39.61 -12.45
CA HIS A 19 24.87 40.10 -13.17
C HIS A 19 25.85 38.99 -13.56
N VAL A 20 26.05 37.98 -12.70
CA VAL A 20 26.90 36.83 -13.01
C VAL A 20 26.30 35.98 -14.13
N GLU A 21 24.98 35.75 -14.11
CA GLU A 21 24.31 35.03 -15.19
C GLU A 21 24.31 35.81 -16.51
N ALA A 22 24.03 37.11 -16.48
CA ALA A 22 24.08 37.97 -17.66
C ALA A 22 25.51 38.04 -18.25
N TRP A 23 26.53 38.06 -17.40
CA TRP A 23 27.93 37.96 -17.83
C TRP A 23 28.23 36.60 -18.50
N GLN A 24 27.81 35.48 -17.89
CA GLN A 24 27.99 34.15 -18.46
C GLN A 24 27.32 33.99 -19.82
N ARG A 25 26.11 34.56 -19.99
CA ARG A 25 25.39 34.58 -21.28
C ARG A 25 26.07 35.47 -22.32
N SER A 26 26.75 36.54 -21.90
CA SER A 26 27.40 37.49 -22.81
C SER A 26 28.69 36.97 -23.45
N GLY A 27 29.36 35.97 -22.85
CA GLY A 27 30.66 35.46 -23.31
C GLY A 27 31.81 36.49 -23.26
N LEU A 28 31.58 37.69 -22.73
CA LEU A 28 32.57 38.76 -22.67
C LEU A 28 33.60 38.50 -21.57
N SER A 29 34.83 38.99 -21.74
CA SER A 29 35.80 38.99 -20.64
C SER A 29 35.30 39.87 -19.48
N GLN A 30 35.63 39.48 -18.25
CA GLN A 30 35.18 40.15 -17.04
C GLN A 30 35.38 41.68 -17.08
N ARG A 31 36.55 42.13 -17.56
CA ARG A 31 36.89 43.56 -17.66
C ARG A 31 36.06 44.29 -18.71
N LYS A 32 35.64 43.62 -19.79
CA LYS A 32 34.82 44.21 -20.87
C LYS A 32 33.36 44.33 -20.42
N TYR A 33 32.85 43.31 -19.75
CA TYR A 33 31.52 43.33 -19.14
C TYR A 33 31.41 44.40 -18.04
N CYS A 34 32.40 44.48 -17.14
CA CYS A 34 32.42 45.50 -16.08
C CYS A 34 32.47 46.92 -16.65
N ARG A 35 33.21 47.15 -17.74
CA ARG A 35 33.24 48.45 -18.45
C ARG A 35 31.89 48.81 -19.07
N ALA A 36 31.22 47.86 -19.73
CA ALA A 36 29.91 48.09 -20.34
C ALA A 36 28.81 48.37 -19.30
N HIS A 37 28.85 47.68 -18.15
CA HIS A 37 27.82 47.79 -17.11
C HIS A 37 28.18 48.74 -15.95
N LYS A 38 29.28 49.51 -16.08
CA LYS A 38 29.78 50.45 -15.05
C LYS A 38 29.97 49.79 -13.67
N LEU A 39 30.47 48.56 -13.66
CA LEU A 39 30.77 47.78 -12.45
C LEU A 39 32.26 47.81 -12.13
N THR A 40 32.61 47.75 -10.85
CA THR A 40 34.00 47.62 -10.42
C THR A 40 34.48 46.17 -10.56
N VAL A 41 35.57 45.95 -11.31
CA VAL A 41 36.10 44.60 -11.58
C VAL A 41 36.42 43.84 -10.29
N LYS A 42 37.00 44.52 -9.28
CA LYS A 42 37.35 43.92 -7.99
C LYS A 42 36.13 43.43 -7.20
N THR A 43 35.05 44.21 -7.17
CA THR A 43 33.83 43.82 -6.44
C THR A 43 33.13 42.68 -7.17
N PHE A 44 33.06 42.74 -8.50
CA PHE A 44 32.48 41.69 -9.31
C PHE A 44 33.23 40.35 -9.16
N ALA A 45 34.57 40.36 -9.18
CA ALA A 45 35.37 39.15 -8.91
C ALA A 45 35.10 38.55 -7.53
N ARG A 46 35.01 39.41 -6.50
CA ARG A 46 34.73 38.98 -5.13
C ARG A 46 33.33 38.37 -4.99
N TRP A 47 32.34 38.93 -5.68
CA TRP A 47 30.98 38.38 -5.72
C TRP A 47 30.88 37.06 -6.48
N ILE A 48 31.65 36.87 -7.56
CA ILE A 48 31.75 35.57 -8.23
C ILE A 48 32.24 34.52 -7.23
N GLY A 49 33.33 34.79 -6.52
CA GLY A 49 33.88 33.88 -5.50
C GLY A 49 32.89 33.53 -4.40
N VAL A 50 32.22 34.53 -3.83
CA VAL A 50 31.20 34.31 -2.78
C VAL A 50 30.03 33.47 -3.30
N LEU A 51 29.55 33.73 -4.52
CA LEU A 51 28.44 33.00 -5.11
C LEU A 51 28.83 31.56 -5.46
N THR A 52 30.06 31.34 -5.96
CA THR A 52 30.57 29.98 -6.20
C THR A 52 30.78 29.22 -4.90
N ASP A 53 31.37 29.85 -3.88
CA ASP A 53 31.58 29.22 -2.57
C ASP A 53 30.26 28.88 -1.90
N ALA A 54 29.28 29.77 -1.96
CA ALA A 54 27.95 29.52 -1.41
C ALA A 54 27.20 28.43 -2.20
N ARG A 55 27.37 28.34 -3.53
CA ARG A 55 26.83 27.25 -4.35
C ARG A 55 27.49 25.92 -4.00
N MET A 56 28.80 25.90 -3.83
CA MET A 56 29.57 24.73 -3.41
C MET A 56 29.23 24.29 -1.97
N ALA A 57 29.00 25.24 -1.06
CA ALA A 57 28.56 24.97 0.30
C ALA A 57 27.18 24.30 0.32
N LYS A 58 26.23 24.77 -0.50
CA LYS A 58 24.91 24.14 -0.66
C LYS A 58 25.03 22.68 -1.13
N ILE A 59 25.84 22.43 -2.15
CA ILE A 59 26.12 21.08 -2.65
C ILE A 59 26.71 20.18 -1.56
N ARG A 60 27.66 20.68 -0.76
CA ARG A 60 28.24 19.93 0.38
C ARG A 60 27.20 19.56 1.42
N VAL A 61 26.31 20.49 1.78
CA VAL A 61 25.23 20.26 2.75
C VAL A 61 24.24 19.22 2.22
N GLU A 62 23.81 19.35 0.96
CA GLU A 62 22.91 18.41 0.30
C GLU A 62 23.52 17.00 0.21
N ARG A 63 24.80 16.91 -0.16
CA ARG A 63 25.55 15.64 -0.20
C ARG A 63 25.65 15.00 1.19
N ALA A 64 25.97 15.78 2.22
CA ALA A 64 26.02 15.29 3.60
C ALA A 64 24.63 14.85 4.10
N ALA A 65 23.57 15.56 3.74
CA ALA A 65 22.20 15.18 4.06
C ALA A 65 21.78 13.88 3.35
N ALA A 66 22.12 13.74 2.06
CA ALA A 66 21.89 12.53 1.28
C ALA A 66 22.66 11.33 1.88
N GLU A 67 23.91 11.53 2.28
CA GLU A 67 24.71 10.51 2.95
C GLU A 67 24.08 10.07 4.29
N ARG A 68 23.58 11.02 5.10
CA ARG A 68 22.86 10.71 6.34
C ARG A 68 21.57 9.93 6.07
N ARG A 69 20.81 10.28 5.03
CA ARG A 69 19.60 9.54 4.60
C ARG A 69 19.95 8.11 4.15
N ALA A 70 21.00 7.96 3.35
CA ALA A 70 21.51 6.66 2.91
C ALA A 70 21.97 5.80 4.09
N LYS A 71 22.68 6.38 5.07
CA LYS A 71 23.06 5.69 6.32
C LYS A 71 21.85 5.24 7.12
N ARG A 72 20.79 6.06 7.23
CA ARG A 72 19.53 5.68 7.90
C ARG A 72 18.82 4.55 7.16
N SER A 73 18.77 4.61 5.82
CA SER A 73 18.17 3.57 4.99
C SER A 73 18.92 2.23 5.11
N ARG A 74 20.26 2.25 5.05
CA ARG A 74 21.10 1.05 5.19
C ARG A 74 21.00 0.40 6.57
N LYS A 75 20.77 1.20 7.62
CA LYS A 75 20.75 0.69 8.99
C LYS A 75 19.48 -0.10 9.31
N GLY A 76 18.45 -0.05 8.46
CA GLY A 76 17.13 -0.63 8.72
C GLY A 76 16.47 0.03 9.93
N GLY A 77 15.15 0.19 9.92
CA GLY A 77 14.45 0.52 11.16
C GLY A 77 14.73 -0.60 12.17
N LYS A 78 15.29 -0.29 13.33
CA LYS A 78 15.31 -1.27 14.42
C LYS A 78 13.84 -1.60 14.70
N LEU A 79 13.44 -2.86 14.54
CA LEU A 79 12.14 -3.32 15.02
C LEU A 79 12.05 -2.91 16.49
N THR A 80 11.04 -2.11 16.81
CA THR A 80 10.88 -1.60 18.17
C THR A 80 10.76 -2.77 19.13
N THR A 81 11.70 -2.87 20.08
CA THR A 81 11.68 -3.88 21.16
C THR A 81 10.78 -3.42 22.31
N ASP A 82 9.95 -2.41 22.09
CA ASP A 82 9.10 -1.86 23.14
C ASP A 82 7.99 -2.86 23.51
N ARG A 83 8.05 -3.35 24.75
CA ARG A 83 7.04 -4.21 25.39
C ARG A 83 5.66 -3.51 25.51
N ARG A 84 5.50 -2.25 25.15
CA ARG A 84 4.19 -1.55 25.15
C ARG A 84 3.48 -1.63 23.80
N ASN A 85 4.19 -2.00 22.73
CA ASN A 85 3.59 -2.07 21.39
C ASN A 85 2.77 -3.36 21.21
N LYS A 86 1.46 -3.25 21.46
CA LYS A 86 0.50 -4.36 21.39
C LYS A 86 0.48 -5.08 20.03
N VAL A 87 0.75 -4.37 18.93
CA VAL A 87 0.74 -4.92 17.57
C VAL A 87 1.97 -5.78 17.32
N VAL A 88 3.15 -5.27 17.68
CA VAL A 88 4.42 -6.01 17.55
C VAL A 88 4.39 -7.26 18.45
N GLN A 89 3.80 -7.14 19.64
CA GLN A 89 3.55 -8.29 20.51
C GLN A 89 2.67 -9.35 19.85
N ALA A 90 1.52 -8.95 19.29
CA ALA A 90 0.60 -9.88 18.66
C ALA A 90 1.24 -10.57 17.44
N TYR A 91 1.98 -9.81 16.62
CA TYR A 91 2.73 -10.33 15.49
C TYR A 91 3.74 -11.39 15.91
N TRP A 92 4.58 -11.12 16.91
CA TRP A 92 5.59 -12.08 17.34
C TRP A 92 5.00 -13.25 18.13
N ALA A 93 3.96 -13.05 18.92
CA ALA A 93 3.25 -14.13 19.60
C ALA A 93 2.63 -15.12 18.61
N MET A 94 2.02 -14.63 17.52
CA MET A 94 1.57 -15.48 16.42
C MET A 94 2.70 -16.32 15.82
N HIS A 95 3.86 -15.72 15.58
CA HIS A 95 5.00 -16.43 14.99
C HIS A 95 5.66 -17.42 15.94
N VAL A 96 5.65 -17.15 17.25
CA VAL A 96 6.18 -18.09 18.27
C VAL A 96 5.26 -19.29 18.41
N GLU A 97 3.93 -19.09 18.47
CA GLU A 97 3.00 -20.21 18.46
C GLU A 97 3.11 -21.02 17.16
N ALA A 98 3.16 -20.36 15.99
CA ALA A 98 3.32 -21.07 14.73
C ALA A 98 4.66 -21.82 14.65
N LEU A 99 5.74 -21.28 15.23
CA LEU A 99 7.03 -21.96 15.36
C LEU A 99 6.89 -23.23 16.21
N GLU A 100 6.25 -23.14 17.38
CA GLU A 100 6.02 -24.28 18.27
C GLU A 100 5.21 -25.39 17.57
N TRP A 101 4.16 -25.01 16.85
CA TRP A 101 3.31 -25.95 16.11
C TRP A 101 4.04 -26.57 14.91
N SER A 102 4.96 -25.84 14.29
CA SER A 102 5.70 -26.33 13.13
C SER A 102 6.78 -27.36 13.48
N GLY A 103 7.22 -27.42 14.75
CA GLY A 103 8.33 -28.26 15.19
C GLY A 103 9.69 -27.92 14.56
N MET A 104 9.77 -26.85 13.76
CA MET A 104 11.01 -26.40 13.12
C MET A 104 11.93 -25.72 14.12
N THR A 105 13.24 -25.71 13.82
CA THR A 105 14.15 -24.84 14.57
C THR A 105 13.88 -23.36 14.25
N VAL A 106 14.20 -22.46 15.19
CA VAL A 106 14.08 -21.00 15.00
C VAL A 106 14.78 -20.54 13.71
N ARG A 107 15.89 -21.19 13.34
CA ARG A 107 16.67 -20.86 12.14
C ARG A 107 15.95 -21.26 10.87
N GLU A 108 15.42 -22.47 10.80
CA GLU A 108 14.70 -22.99 9.63
C GLU A 108 13.40 -22.22 9.41
N TYR A 109 12.65 -22.00 10.48
CA TYR A 109 11.41 -21.22 10.43
C TYR A 109 11.64 -19.77 9.98
N ALA A 110 12.68 -19.12 10.53
CA ALA A 110 13.05 -17.76 10.14
C ALA A 110 13.49 -17.68 8.67
N ALA A 111 14.21 -18.70 8.17
CA ALA A 111 14.60 -18.78 6.77
C ALA A 111 13.38 -19.00 5.86
N ALA A 112 12.46 -19.89 6.24
CA ALA A 112 11.26 -20.20 5.47
C ALA A 112 10.32 -19.00 5.31
N LEU A 113 10.12 -18.21 6.37
CA LEU A 113 9.23 -17.03 6.34
C LEU A 113 9.94 -15.71 6.04
N SER A 114 11.25 -15.73 5.78
CA SER A 114 12.07 -14.53 5.54
C SER A 114 12.01 -13.50 6.68
N ILE A 115 12.02 -13.98 7.92
CA ILE A 115 11.95 -13.15 9.13
C ILE A 115 13.31 -13.14 9.83
N SER A 116 13.62 -12.06 10.57
CA SER A 116 14.85 -11.97 11.34
C SER A 116 14.92 -13.03 12.44
N ARG A 117 15.85 -13.99 12.31
CA ARG A 117 16.20 -14.99 13.33
C ARG A 117 16.42 -14.36 14.71
N HIS A 118 17.18 -13.27 14.76
CA HIS A 118 17.54 -12.61 16.02
C HIS A 118 16.34 -11.96 16.71
N SER A 119 15.41 -11.41 15.92
CA SER A 119 14.19 -10.81 16.47
C SER A 119 13.23 -11.89 16.98
N LEU A 120 13.08 -12.98 16.22
CA LEU A 120 12.24 -14.12 16.60
C LEU A 120 12.73 -14.77 17.90
N ALA A 121 14.04 -15.05 18.00
CA ALA A 121 14.63 -15.63 19.22
C ALA A 121 14.43 -14.72 20.43
N ARG A 122 14.77 -13.43 20.30
CA ARG A 122 14.59 -12.46 21.39
C ARG A 122 13.12 -12.35 21.82
N TRP A 123 12.18 -12.28 20.88
CA TRP A 123 10.76 -12.16 21.23
C TRP A 123 10.19 -13.45 21.83
N ARG A 124 10.68 -14.63 21.46
CA ARG A 124 10.35 -15.89 22.12
C ARG A 124 10.78 -15.86 23.59
N ASP A 125 12.03 -15.49 23.86
CA ASP A 125 12.55 -15.43 25.23
C ASP A 125 11.78 -14.38 26.07
N LEU A 126 11.49 -13.21 25.48
CA LEU A 126 10.67 -12.17 26.12
C LEU A 126 9.21 -12.59 26.39
N LEU A 127 8.65 -13.51 25.61
CA LEU A 127 7.30 -14.02 25.79
C LEU A 127 7.27 -15.16 26.83
N ALA A 128 8.33 -15.98 26.89
CA ALA A 128 8.51 -17.02 27.91
C ALA A 128 8.70 -16.43 29.33
N GLU A 129 9.34 -15.27 29.44
CA GLU A 129 9.49 -14.54 30.71
C GLU A 129 8.17 -13.93 31.27
N ARG A 130 7.04 -14.02 30.55
CA ARG A 130 5.78 -13.38 30.99
C ARG A 130 4.86 -14.37 31.70
N ASP A 131 4.39 -14.00 32.89
CA ASP A 131 3.44 -14.78 33.71
C ASP A 131 2.06 -15.03 33.07
N ALA A 132 1.70 -14.31 31.99
CA ALA A 132 0.42 -14.49 31.30
C ALA A 132 0.59 -14.55 29.78
N PRO A 133 0.10 -15.61 29.10
CA PRO A 133 0.21 -15.75 27.64
C PRO A 133 -0.43 -14.55 26.92
N VAL A 134 0.22 -14.01 25.87
CA VAL A 134 -0.42 -12.98 25.03
C VAL A 134 -1.47 -13.67 24.18
N ASP A 135 -2.75 -13.47 24.50
CA ASP A 135 -3.81 -13.79 23.54
C ASP A 135 -3.77 -12.78 22.38
N TRP A 136 -2.94 -13.07 21.39
CA TRP A 136 -2.76 -12.25 20.21
C TRP A 136 -3.97 -12.34 19.27
N ARG A 137 -4.76 -13.42 19.35
CA ARG A 137 -5.99 -13.58 18.55
C ARG A 137 -7.08 -12.60 19.01
N ALA A 138 -7.21 -12.38 20.32
CA ALA A 138 -8.11 -11.35 20.84
C ALA A 138 -7.69 -9.92 20.45
N ARG A 139 -6.39 -9.70 20.16
CA ARG A 139 -5.87 -8.38 19.76
C ARG A 139 -6.03 -8.10 18.26
N LEU A 140 -6.40 -9.09 17.45
CA LEU A 140 -6.72 -8.89 16.05
C LEU A 140 -8.07 -8.19 15.89
N HIS A 141 -8.18 -7.37 14.85
CA HIS A 141 -9.43 -6.74 14.46
C HIS A 141 -10.51 -7.80 14.19
N PRO A 142 -11.79 -7.61 14.58
CA PRO A 142 -12.85 -8.60 14.44
C PRO A 142 -12.99 -9.20 13.03
N SER A 143 -12.75 -8.40 11.99
CA SER A 143 -12.81 -8.87 10.59
C SER A 143 -11.67 -9.82 10.18
N ALA A 144 -10.58 -9.87 10.96
CA ALA A 144 -9.43 -10.74 10.73
C ALA A 144 -9.39 -11.93 11.70
N ARG A 145 -10.37 -12.03 12.62
CA ARG A 145 -10.50 -13.19 13.49
C ARG A 145 -11.08 -14.35 12.68
N PRO A 146 -10.44 -15.53 12.67
CA PRO A 146 -11.08 -16.70 12.11
C PRO A 146 -12.43 -16.88 12.82
N GLN A 147 -13.50 -17.06 12.05
CA GLN A 147 -14.81 -17.41 12.61
C GLN A 147 -14.68 -18.85 13.11
N ILE A 148 -14.10 -19.02 14.29
CA ILE A 148 -14.10 -20.31 14.96
C ILE A 148 -15.54 -20.47 15.43
N SER A 149 -16.35 -21.16 14.62
CA SER A 149 -17.62 -21.68 15.09
C SER A 149 -17.27 -22.59 16.27
N SER A 150 -17.46 -22.09 17.49
CA SER A 150 -17.31 -22.86 18.73
C SER A 150 -18.47 -23.86 18.90
N ALA A 151 -18.78 -24.57 17.83
CA ALA A 151 -19.77 -25.63 17.79
C ALA A 151 -19.34 -26.60 16.68
N ALA A 152 -18.34 -27.43 16.97
CA ALA A 152 -18.44 -28.82 16.57
C ALA A 152 -19.64 -29.42 17.34
N SER A 153 -20.86 -29.05 16.92
CA SER A 153 -22.05 -29.79 17.29
C SER A 153 -22.04 -31.03 16.40
N CYS A 154 -21.31 -32.05 16.83
CA CYS A 154 -21.65 -33.43 16.53
C CYS A 154 -22.98 -33.71 17.25
N ALA A 155 -24.08 -33.16 16.73
CA ALA A 155 -25.42 -33.43 17.24
C ALA A 155 -26.01 -34.55 16.39
N THR A 156 -25.81 -35.77 16.91
CA THR A 156 -26.67 -36.92 16.73
C THR A 156 -28.13 -36.46 16.73
N SER A 157 -28.85 -36.77 15.66
CA SER A 157 -30.30 -36.65 15.60
C SER A 157 -30.91 -37.63 16.62
N SER A 158 -31.39 -37.13 17.76
CA SER A 158 -32.34 -37.86 18.59
C SER A 158 -33.17 -36.92 19.47
N GLY A 159 -34.44 -36.77 19.07
CA GLY A 159 -35.61 -36.89 19.96
C GLY A 159 -35.77 -35.95 21.16
N SER A 160 -36.75 -35.05 21.02
CA SER A 160 -37.86 -34.80 21.97
C SER A 160 -37.56 -34.29 23.39
N GLY A 161 -38.21 -33.18 23.77
CA GLY A 161 -38.35 -32.77 25.17
C GLY A 161 -38.53 -31.27 25.41
N THR A 162 -39.77 -30.81 25.25
CA THR A 162 -40.52 -29.83 26.08
C THR A 162 -39.76 -28.86 27.02
N GLY A 163 -40.07 -27.56 26.94
CA GLY A 163 -39.81 -26.61 28.03
C GLY A 163 -40.01 -25.14 27.67
N MET A 164 -41.13 -24.57 28.09
CA MET A 164 -41.57 -23.17 27.91
C MET A 164 -40.93 -22.21 28.94
N SER A 165 -40.88 -20.91 28.58
CA SER A 165 -40.85 -19.71 29.46
C SER A 165 -39.51 -19.41 30.17
N VAL A 166 -39.09 -18.16 30.44
CA VAL A 166 -39.76 -16.86 30.59
C VAL A 166 -38.72 -15.74 30.36
N GLY A 167 -39.19 -14.52 30.07
CA GLY A 167 -38.34 -13.36 29.77
C GLY A 167 -37.50 -12.81 30.93
N GLY A 168 -36.43 -12.11 30.55
CA GLY A 168 -35.60 -11.26 31.40
C GLY A 168 -35.01 -10.12 30.57
N LEU A 169 -35.67 -8.97 30.62
CA LEU A 169 -35.21 -7.70 30.05
C LEU A 169 -34.01 -7.21 30.87
N THR A 170 -32.83 -7.11 30.26
CA THR A 170 -31.80 -6.06 30.45
C THR A 170 -30.51 -6.53 29.80
N GLY A 171 -30.30 -6.09 28.56
CA GLY A 171 -29.07 -6.28 27.84
C GLY A 171 -29.05 -5.33 26.67
N ALA A 172 -28.05 -4.46 26.65
CA ALA A 172 -27.72 -3.48 25.63
C ALA A 172 -27.99 -3.98 24.19
N PRO A 173 -28.27 -3.08 23.22
CA PRO A 173 -28.59 -3.48 21.85
C PRO A 173 -27.49 -4.38 21.32
N ASP A 174 -27.79 -5.67 21.28
CA ASP A 174 -27.00 -6.67 20.62
C ASP A 174 -27.04 -6.25 19.16
N HIS A 175 -25.96 -5.64 18.67
CA HIS A 175 -25.75 -5.36 17.25
C HIS A 175 -25.51 -6.69 16.51
N ARG A 176 -26.38 -7.67 16.75
CA ARG A 176 -26.51 -8.94 16.04
C ARG A 176 -27.41 -8.75 14.83
N ALA A 177 -27.26 -7.62 14.16
CA ALA A 177 -27.96 -7.27 12.94
C ALA A 177 -26.93 -7.04 11.84
N GLY A 178 -26.85 -7.99 10.91
CA GLY A 178 -26.23 -7.74 9.62
C GLY A 178 -24.90 -8.43 9.35
N ALA A 179 -24.73 -9.69 9.77
CA ALA A 179 -24.01 -10.61 8.91
C ALA A 179 -24.87 -10.83 7.65
N GLN A 180 -24.90 -9.83 6.77
CA GLN A 180 -25.52 -9.99 5.47
C GLN A 180 -24.67 -11.02 4.75
N VAL A 181 -25.13 -12.28 4.77
CA VAL A 181 -24.64 -13.34 3.90
C VAL A 181 -24.52 -12.70 2.53
N ARG A 182 -23.29 -12.47 2.06
CA ARG A 182 -23.06 -11.89 0.74
C ARG A 182 -23.81 -12.79 -0.22
N ARG A 183 -24.91 -12.30 -0.80
CA ARG A 183 -25.80 -13.08 -1.65
C ARG A 183 -24.95 -13.75 -2.73
N SER A 184 -24.77 -15.06 -2.60
CA SER A 184 -23.90 -15.84 -3.47
C SER A 184 -24.72 -16.35 -4.63
N PHE A 185 -24.47 -15.84 -5.82
CA PHE A 185 -25.13 -16.31 -7.04
C PHE A 185 -24.42 -17.55 -7.57
N THR A 186 -25.17 -18.63 -7.76
CA THR A 186 -24.67 -19.84 -8.43
C THR A 186 -24.40 -19.57 -9.91
N THR A 187 -23.59 -20.39 -10.58
CA THR A 187 -23.29 -20.20 -12.02
C THR A 187 -24.54 -20.30 -12.89
N GLU A 188 -25.48 -21.17 -12.51
CA GLU A 188 -26.76 -21.34 -13.20
C GLU A 188 -27.68 -20.13 -13.02
N GLU A 189 -27.78 -19.61 -11.81
CA GLU A 189 -28.54 -18.40 -11.52
C GLU A 189 -28.00 -17.18 -12.28
N ARG A 190 -26.67 -17.08 -12.45
CA ARG A 190 -26.05 -16.03 -13.29
C ARG A 190 -26.47 -16.14 -14.76
N ARG A 191 -26.55 -17.36 -15.31
CA ARG A 191 -26.96 -17.58 -16.71
C ARG A 191 -28.41 -17.19 -16.95
N GLU A 192 -29.30 -17.56 -16.03
CA GLU A 192 -30.72 -17.20 -16.13
C GLU A 192 -30.90 -15.67 -16.18
N ILE A 193 -30.25 -14.96 -15.26
CA ILE A 193 -30.31 -13.51 -15.17
C ILE A 193 -29.73 -12.83 -16.43
N VAL A 194 -28.65 -13.39 -16.98
CA VAL A 194 -28.04 -12.86 -18.21
C VAL A 194 -28.97 -13.10 -19.42
N ARG A 195 -29.59 -14.27 -19.52
CA ARG A 195 -30.57 -14.59 -20.58
C ARG A 195 -31.79 -13.67 -20.52
N GLU A 196 -32.32 -13.42 -19.32
CA GLU A 196 -33.42 -12.47 -19.11
C GLU A 196 -33.04 -11.05 -19.56
N ALA A 197 -31.79 -10.65 -19.36
CA ALA A 197 -31.30 -9.32 -19.75
C ALA A 197 -30.95 -9.19 -21.24
N GLU A 198 -30.87 -10.30 -21.98
CA GLU A 198 -30.61 -10.33 -23.44
C GLU A 198 -31.91 -10.45 -24.25
N ALA A 199 -33.04 -10.67 -23.60
CA ALA A 199 -34.35 -10.70 -24.25
C ALA A 199 -34.67 -9.36 -24.94
N PRO A 200 -35.16 -9.37 -26.21
CA PRO A 200 -35.47 -8.16 -26.94
C PRO A 200 -36.58 -7.36 -26.21
N GLY A 201 -36.34 -6.06 -26.02
CA GLY A 201 -37.28 -5.16 -25.34
C GLY A 201 -37.13 -5.05 -23.82
N VAL A 202 -36.19 -5.79 -23.20
CA VAL A 202 -35.92 -5.70 -21.76
C VAL A 202 -34.66 -4.88 -21.49
N THR A 203 -34.77 -3.82 -20.68
CA THR A 203 -33.59 -3.03 -20.26
C THR A 203 -32.83 -3.76 -19.15
N ALA A 204 -31.50 -3.89 -19.29
CA ALA A 204 -30.63 -4.51 -18.28
C ALA A 204 -30.83 -3.92 -16.86
N ALA A 205 -31.07 -2.61 -16.75
CA ALA A 205 -31.34 -1.95 -15.46
C ALA A 205 -32.63 -2.46 -14.77
N ARG A 206 -33.65 -2.88 -15.53
CA ARG A 206 -34.89 -3.46 -14.99
C ARG A 206 -34.63 -4.84 -14.40
N VAL A 207 -33.86 -5.67 -15.10
CA VAL A 207 -33.43 -7.00 -14.63
C VAL A 207 -32.58 -6.87 -13.36
N CYS A 208 -31.63 -5.92 -13.36
CA CYS A 208 -30.79 -5.65 -12.19
C CYS A 208 -31.60 -5.28 -10.94
N ARG A 209 -32.63 -4.42 -11.09
CA ARG A 209 -33.53 -4.07 -9.98
C ARG A 209 -34.36 -5.25 -9.49
N ARG A 210 -34.86 -6.10 -10.40
CA ARG A 210 -35.63 -7.31 -10.06
C ARG A 210 -34.80 -8.30 -9.24
N HIS A 211 -33.53 -8.47 -9.60
CA HIS A 211 -32.63 -9.43 -8.95
C HIS A 211 -31.80 -8.83 -7.80
N GLY A 212 -31.89 -7.51 -7.57
CA GLY A 212 -31.14 -6.83 -6.51
C GLY A 212 -29.64 -6.82 -6.73
N ILE A 213 -29.20 -6.70 -7.99
CA ILE A 213 -27.79 -6.72 -8.40
C ILE A 213 -27.39 -5.40 -9.03
N ALA A 214 -26.12 -5.03 -8.89
CA ALA A 214 -25.57 -3.86 -9.58
C ALA A 214 -25.40 -4.15 -11.08
N THR A 215 -25.64 -3.16 -11.94
CA THR A 215 -25.48 -3.29 -13.40
C THR A 215 -24.08 -3.74 -13.81
N SER A 216 -23.05 -3.27 -13.09
CA SER A 216 -21.64 -3.68 -13.29
C SER A 216 -21.42 -5.19 -13.07
N MET A 217 -22.19 -5.80 -12.16
CA MET A 217 -22.12 -7.24 -11.89
C MET A 217 -22.67 -8.07 -13.05
N LEU A 218 -23.77 -7.60 -13.66
CA LEU A 218 -24.39 -8.24 -14.82
C LEU A 218 -23.50 -8.19 -16.07
N PHE A 219 -22.86 -7.04 -16.35
CA PHE A 219 -21.90 -6.93 -17.45
C PHE A 219 -20.67 -7.83 -17.24
N ARG A 220 -20.19 -7.95 -16.00
CA ARG A 220 -19.10 -8.86 -15.69
C ARG A 220 -19.49 -10.33 -15.91
N TRP A 221 -20.71 -10.73 -15.55
CA TRP A 221 -21.21 -12.08 -15.81
C TRP A 221 -21.37 -12.36 -17.30
N ARG A 222 -21.82 -11.38 -18.10
CA ARG A 222 -21.83 -11.50 -19.58
C ARG A 222 -20.44 -11.78 -20.14
N ALA A 223 -19.42 -11.07 -19.69
CA ALA A 223 -18.05 -11.29 -20.14
C ALA A 223 -17.53 -12.67 -19.71
N GLN A 224 -17.78 -13.09 -18.47
CA GLN A 224 -17.34 -14.40 -17.96
C GLN A 224 -18.02 -15.56 -18.70
N LEU A 225 -19.33 -15.50 -18.91
CA LEU A 225 -20.09 -16.54 -19.61
C LEU A 225 -19.78 -16.58 -21.11
N ALA A 226 -19.45 -15.44 -21.73
CA ALA A 226 -18.97 -15.40 -23.11
C ALA A 226 -17.56 -16.02 -23.25
N SER A 227 -16.70 -15.87 -22.24
CA SER A 227 -15.38 -16.50 -22.19
C SER A 227 -15.42 -18.00 -21.90
N ASP A 228 -16.37 -18.46 -21.08
CA ASP A 228 -16.56 -19.89 -20.80
C ASP A 228 -17.10 -20.67 -22.03
N GLY A 229 -17.60 -19.94 -23.04
CA GLY A 229 -18.12 -20.46 -24.32
C GLY A 229 -17.17 -20.30 -25.51
N THR A 230 -15.90 -19.89 -25.32
CA THR A 230 -14.92 -19.90 -26.43
C THR A 230 -14.47 -21.33 -26.71
N GLU A 231 -15.38 -22.12 -27.29
CA GLU A 231 -14.97 -23.04 -28.34
C GLU A 231 -14.26 -22.19 -29.40
N GLN A 232 -12.98 -22.51 -29.62
CA GLN A 232 -12.01 -21.68 -30.33
C GLN A 232 -12.64 -21.01 -31.55
N ALA A 233 -12.62 -19.67 -31.60
CA ALA A 233 -12.96 -18.94 -32.81
C ALA A 233 -12.03 -19.43 -33.93
N ARG A 234 -12.53 -20.36 -34.76
CA ARG A 234 -11.78 -20.98 -35.83
C ARG A 234 -11.71 -19.99 -36.97
N PHE A 235 -10.56 -19.34 -37.09
CA PHE A 235 -10.27 -18.51 -38.26
C PHE A 235 -10.32 -19.38 -39.51
N VAL A 236 -11.25 -19.08 -40.40
CA VAL A 236 -11.34 -19.72 -41.73
C VAL A 236 -10.54 -18.86 -42.69
N THR A 237 -9.52 -19.47 -43.30
CA THR A 237 -8.72 -18.81 -44.35
C THR A 237 -9.54 -18.73 -45.63
N VAL A 238 -9.92 -17.49 -46.00
CA VAL A 238 -10.52 -17.19 -47.30
C VAL A 238 -9.41 -16.84 -48.28
N ARG A 239 -9.24 -17.64 -49.35
CA ARG A 239 -8.39 -17.26 -50.48
C ARG A 239 -9.16 -16.29 -51.38
N VAL A 240 -8.64 -15.08 -51.51
CA VAL A 240 -9.07 -14.14 -52.56
C VAL A 240 -8.39 -14.56 -53.85
N GLN A 241 -9.16 -15.06 -54.82
CA GLN A 241 -8.71 -15.30 -56.18
C GLN A 241 -8.60 -13.95 -56.88
N GLY A 242 -7.38 -13.50 -57.15
CA GLY A 242 -7.14 -12.36 -58.02
C GLY A 242 -7.28 -12.80 -59.47
N GLU A 243 -8.40 -12.48 -60.11
CA GLU A 243 -8.49 -12.51 -61.57
C GLU A 243 -7.66 -11.35 -62.13
N LEU A 244 -6.49 -11.70 -62.68
CA LEU A 244 -5.84 -10.89 -63.69
C LEU A 244 -6.58 -11.14 -65.00
N GLN A 245 -7.36 -10.17 -65.45
CA GLN A 245 -7.77 -10.07 -66.85
C GLN A 245 -7.06 -8.87 -67.48
N CYS A 246 -6.62 -9.12 -68.72
CA CYS A 246 -5.65 -8.43 -69.56
C CYS A 246 -5.90 -6.95 -69.81
#